data_AF-U2FAZ0-F1
#
_entry.id   AF-U2FAZ0-F1
#
_cell.length_a   1.000
_cell.length_b   1.000
_cell.length_c   1.000
_cell.angle_alpha   90.00
_cell.angle_beta   90.00
_cell.angle_gamma   90.00
#
_symmetry.space_group_name_H-M   'P 1'
#
loop_
_entity.id
_entity.type
_entity.pdbx_description
1 polymer ?
#
loop_
_entity_poly.entity_id
_entity_poly.type
_entity_poly.pdbx_seq_one_letter_code
_entity_poly.pdbx_strand_id
1 'polypeptide(L)'
;MTSYVRTSPHFDLERNPDAGKSLVNRFLARDYRNPVVESEIKGVRFDFLKCLDLYHSRELDAQVKRFVINPKRSYRLDNRSSDRSK
;
A
#
# COMPACT_ATOMS: atom_id res chain seq x y z
N MET A 1 -6.53 -5.39 -7.91
CA MET A 1 -5.47 -4.42 -7.57
C MET A 1 -4.32 -5.04 -6.77
N THR A 2 -4.61 -5.81 -5.70
CA THR A 2 -3.61 -6.44 -4.82
C THR A 2 -2.75 -7.52 -5.49
N SER A 3 -3.29 -8.22 -6.49
CA SER A 3 -2.55 -9.21 -7.27
C SER A 3 -1.39 -8.60 -8.06
N TYR A 4 -1.56 -7.39 -8.59
CA TYR A 4 -0.56 -6.76 -9.45
C TYR A 4 0.69 -6.31 -8.69
N VAL A 5 0.53 -5.85 -7.44
CA VAL A 5 1.66 -5.53 -6.57
C VAL A 5 2.42 -6.81 -6.19
N ARG A 6 1.68 -7.90 -5.93
CA ARG A 6 2.27 -9.21 -5.58
C ARG A 6 3.07 -9.83 -6.72
N THR A 7 2.70 -9.58 -7.97
CA THR A 7 3.39 -10.14 -9.16
C THR A 7 4.46 -9.22 -9.74
N SER A 8 4.75 -8.08 -9.10
CA SER A 8 5.81 -7.19 -9.58
C SER A 8 7.19 -7.79 -9.26
N PRO A 9 8.09 -7.96 -10.25
CA PRO A 9 9.42 -8.54 -10.03
C PRO A 9 10.34 -7.66 -9.17
N HIS A 10 9.89 -6.46 -8.79
CA HIS A 10 10.65 -5.50 -7.99
C HIS A 10 10.16 -5.42 -6.53
N PHE A 11 9.13 -6.19 -6.15
CA PHE A 11 8.54 -6.15 -4.81
C PHE A 11 8.71 -7.51 -4.13
N ASP A 12 9.75 -7.63 -3.31
CA ASP A 12 10.07 -8.87 -2.59
C ASP A 12 9.19 -9.04 -1.34
N LEU A 13 8.01 -9.62 -1.55
CA LEU A 13 7.07 -10.01 -0.49
C LEU A 13 7.53 -11.23 0.31
N GLU A 14 8.46 -12.04 -0.23
CA GLU A 14 8.92 -13.27 0.44
C GLU A 14 9.75 -12.96 1.67
N ARG A 15 10.41 -11.80 1.67
CA ARG A 15 11.26 -11.38 2.78
C ARG A 15 10.51 -11.03 4.06
N ASN A 16 9.22 -10.63 3.98
CA ASN A 16 8.33 -10.48 5.14
C ASN A 16 6.84 -10.35 4.72
N PRO A 17 6.10 -11.48 4.58
CA PRO A 17 4.70 -11.45 4.14
C PRO A 17 3.76 -10.72 5.12
N ASP A 18 4.15 -10.62 6.39
CA ASP A 18 3.32 -10.06 7.45
C ASP A 18 3.51 -8.56 7.66
N ALA A 19 4.62 -7.98 7.19
CA ALA A 19 4.92 -6.56 7.39
C ALA A 19 3.83 -5.66 6.76
N GLY A 20 3.33 -6.02 5.58
CA GLY A 20 2.24 -5.28 4.92
C GLY A 20 0.93 -5.36 5.71
N LYS A 21 0.58 -6.58 6.16
CA LYS A 21 -0.64 -6.83 6.94
C LYS A 21 -0.60 -6.12 8.30
N SER A 22 0.56 -6.13 8.96
CA SER A 22 0.77 -5.44 10.24
C SER A 22 0.60 -3.93 10.10
N LEU A 23 1.14 -3.31 9.03
CA LEU A 23 0.97 -1.88 8.80
C LEU A 23 -0.50 -1.51 8.55
N VAL A 24 -1.22 -2.28 7.73
CA VAL A 24 -2.66 -2.07 7.50
C VAL A 24 -3.45 -2.17 8.80
N ASN A 25 -3.21 -3.22 9.60
CA ASN A 25 -3.92 -3.42 10.87
C ASN A 25 -3.71 -2.26 11.85
N ARG A 26 -2.49 -1.68 11.90
CA ARG A 26 -2.22 -0.50 12.74
C ARG A 26 -3.04 0.72 12.32
N PHE A 27 -3.20 0.97 11.03
CA PHE A 27 -4.02 2.08 10.54
C PHE A 27 -5.51 1.83 10.79
N LEU A 28 -5.99 0.61 10.56
CA LEU A 28 -7.38 0.24 10.85
C LEU A 28 -7.72 0.36 12.35
N ALA A 29 -6.77 0.10 13.24
CA ALA A 29 -6.94 0.21 14.68
C ALA A 29 -6.94 1.65 15.23
N ARG A 30 -6.63 2.68 14.41
CA ARG A 30 -6.63 4.07 14.88
C ARG A 30 -8.03 4.53 15.30
N ASP A 31 -8.09 5.32 16.36
CA ASP A 31 -9.35 5.92 16.82
C ASP A 31 -9.70 7.14 15.97
N TYR A 32 -10.76 7.02 15.17
CA TYR A 32 -11.29 8.08 14.29
C TYR A 32 -12.69 8.49 14.76
N ARG A 33 -13.02 8.23 16.03
CA ARG A 33 -14.32 8.58 16.58
C ARG A 33 -14.60 10.07 16.37
N ASN A 34 -15.81 10.34 15.92
CA ASN A 34 -16.29 11.69 15.72
C ASN A 34 -17.68 11.79 16.34
N PRO A 35 -17.81 12.43 17.52
CA PRO A 35 -19.07 12.50 18.25
C PRO A 35 -20.23 13.10 17.44
N VAL A 36 -19.93 14.00 16.52
CA VAL A 36 -20.93 14.63 15.65
C VAL A 36 -21.46 13.59 14.66
N VAL A 37 -20.58 12.93 13.92
CA VAL A 37 -20.98 11.93 12.90
C VAL A 37 -21.62 10.70 13.54
N GLU A 38 -21.14 10.27 14.70
CA GLU A 38 -21.71 9.11 15.42
C GLU A 38 -23.13 9.38 15.96
N SER A 39 -23.46 10.64 16.25
CA SER A 39 -24.83 11.02 16.62
C SER A 39 -25.81 10.90 15.46
N GLU A 40 -25.32 11.06 14.23
CA GLU A 40 -26.11 10.98 13.00
C GLU A 40 -26.14 9.56 12.41
N ILE A 41 -25.00 8.85 12.47
CA ILE A 41 -24.79 7.54 11.87
C ILE A 41 -24.22 6.58 12.90
N LYS A 42 -25.09 5.73 13.47
CA LYS A 42 -24.67 4.68 14.40
C LYS A 42 -23.75 3.68 13.71
N GLY A 43 -22.62 3.39 14.35
CA GLY A 43 -21.68 2.37 13.87
C GLY A 43 -20.89 2.77 12.61
N VAL A 44 -20.79 4.08 12.31
CA VAL A 44 -19.97 4.58 11.21
C VAL A 44 -18.53 4.07 11.33
N ARG A 45 -17.96 3.61 10.20
CA ARG A 45 -16.58 3.15 10.09
C ARG A 45 -15.80 4.07 9.16
N PHE A 46 -14.62 4.49 9.59
CA PHE A 46 -13.72 5.34 8.80
C PHE A 46 -12.63 4.54 8.07
N ASP A 47 -12.89 3.26 7.75
CA ASP A 47 -11.88 2.36 7.18
C ASP A 47 -11.31 2.88 5.85
N PHE A 48 -12.15 3.46 4.99
CA PHE A 48 -11.69 4.04 3.73
C PHE A 48 -10.76 5.24 3.95
N LEU A 49 -11.12 6.15 4.86
CA LEU A 49 -10.28 7.30 5.22
C LEU A 49 -8.94 6.83 5.81
N LYS A 50 -8.95 5.83 6.70
CA LYS A 50 -7.74 5.24 7.27
C LYS A 50 -6.84 4.62 6.20
N CYS A 51 -7.42 4.04 5.15
CA CYS A 51 -6.66 3.52 4.00
C CYS A 51 -6.04 4.64 3.15
N LEU A 52 -6.72 5.79 3.00
CA LEU A 52 -6.14 6.97 2.34
C LEU A 52 -4.98 7.54 3.16
N ASP A 53 -5.13 7.62 4.49
CA ASP A 53 -4.06 8.07 5.37
C ASP A 53 -2.86 7.12 5.32
N LEU A 54 -3.09 5.81 5.25
CA LEU A 54 -2.05 4.82 5.02
C LEU A 54 -1.33 5.06 3.69
N TYR A 55 -2.08 5.28 2.60
CA TYR A 55 -1.52 5.49 1.28
C TYR A 55 -0.56 6.69 1.22
N HIS A 56 -0.86 7.75 1.99
CA HIS A 56 -0.03 8.95 2.10
C HIS A 56 0.99 8.92 3.25
N SER A 57 1.09 7.81 3.98
CA SER A 57 1.93 7.71 5.18
C SER A 57 3.43 7.59 4.87
N ARG A 58 4.25 8.17 5.74
CA ARG A 58 5.72 8.01 5.68
C ARG A 58 6.14 6.58 6.05
N GLU A 59 5.35 5.91 6.88
CA GLU A 59 5.53 4.53 7.29
C GLU A 59 5.44 3.57 6.09
N LEU A 60 4.44 3.79 5.21
CA LEU A 60 4.32 3.04 3.96
C LEU A 60 5.49 3.33 3.03
N ASP A 61 5.88 4.59 2.84
CA ASP A 61 7.03 4.97 2.02
C ASP A 61 8.34 4.32 2.51
N ALA A 62 8.60 4.37 3.82
CA ALA A 62 9.76 3.72 4.42
C ALA A 62 9.74 2.20 4.23
N GLN A 63 8.56 1.58 4.34
CA GLN A 63 8.41 0.15 4.10
C GLN A 63 8.67 -0.21 2.64
N VAL A 64 8.08 0.50 1.69
CA VAL A 64 8.28 0.29 0.24
C VAL A 64 9.75 0.42 -0.12
N LYS A 65 10.47 1.42 0.39
CA LYS A 65 11.92 1.60 0.14
C LYS A 65 12.79 0.43 0.63
N ARG A 66 12.34 -0.36 1.61
CA ARG A 66 13.07 -1.55 2.09
C ARG A 66 12.87 -2.78 1.21
N PHE A 67 11.78 -2.83 0.44
CA PHE A 67 11.40 -4.00 -0.37
C PHE A 67 11.51 -3.75 -1.88
N VAL A 68 11.69 -2.49 -2.31
CA VAL A 68 11.90 -2.15 -3.71
C VAL A 68 13.40 -2.16 -4.02
N ILE A 69 13.83 -3.23 -4.69
CA ILE A 69 15.25 -3.49 -5.04
C ILE A 69 15.80 -2.43 -6.01
N ASN A 70 14.95 -1.87 -6.89
CA ASN A 70 15.37 -0.82 -7.83
C ASN A 70 14.23 0.18 -8.10
N PRO A 71 14.09 1.26 -7.31
CA PRO A 71 12.93 2.14 -7.33
C PRO A 71 12.80 3.03 -8.58
N LYS A 72 13.89 3.18 -9.35
CA LYS A 72 13.88 3.94 -10.62
C LYS A 72 13.54 3.06 -11.83
N ARG A 73 13.50 1.75 -11.64
CA ARG A 73 13.19 0.78 -12.69
C ARG A 73 11.69 0.51 -12.66
N SER A 74 11.05 0.56 -13.83
CA SER A 74 9.62 0.29 -13.95
C SER A 74 9.40 -0.82 -14.96
N TYR A 75 8.34 -1.61 -14.75
CA TYR A 75 7.91 -2.65 -15.70
C TYR A 75 7.79 -2.13 -17.14
N ARG A 76 7.32 -0.89 -17.32
CA ARG A 76 7.21 -0.26 -18.65
C ARG A 76 8.56 0.06 -19.28
N LEU A 77 9.60 0.34 -18.50
CA LEU A 77 10.95 0.55 -19.02
C LEU A 77 11.59 -0.78 -19.44
N ASP A 78 11.39 -1.84 -18.64
CA ASP A 78 11.93 -3.17 -18.94
C ASP A 78 11.31 -3.81 -20.17
N ASN A 79 10.01 -3.60 -20.37
CA ASN A 79 9.29 -4.16 -21.51
C ASN A 79 9.24 -3.23 -22.73
N ARG A 80 9.93 -2.08 -22.69
CA ARG A 80 10.10 -1.19 -23.86
C ARG A 80 11.26 -1.60 -24.76
N SER A 81 12.24 -2.34 -24.24
CA SER A 81 13.40 -2.81 -25.01
C SER A 81 13.12 -4.04 -25.87
N SER A 82 12.03 -4.77 -25.63
CA SER A 82 11.66 -5.94 -26.44
C SER A 82 10.97 -5.59 -27.76
N ASP A 83 10.58 -4.33 -27.96
CA ASP A 83 9.76 -3.89 -29.10
C ASP A 83 10.57 -3.19 -30.21
N ARG A 84 11.89 -3.03 -30.04
CA ARG A 84 12.79 -2.39 -31.03
C ARG A 84 13.67 -3.35 -31.83
N SER A 85 13.48 -4.66 -31.69
CA SER A 85 14.28 -5.68 -32.39
C SER A 85 13.50 -6.43 -33.47
N LYS A 86 12.59 -5.76 -34.19
CA LYS A 86 11.87 -6.35 -35.32
C LYS A 86 11.92 -5.46 -36.54
#